data_AF-A0A931P9Y4-F1
#
_entry.id   AF-A0A931P9Y4-F1
#
_cell.length_a   1.000
_cell.length_b   1.000
_cell.length_c   1.000
_cell.angle_alpha   90.00
_cell.angle_beta   90.00
_cell.angle_gamma   90.00
#
_symmetry.space_group_name_H-M   'P 1'
#
loop_
_entity.id
_entity.type
_entity.pdbx_description
1 polymer ?
#
loop_
_entity_poly.entity_id
_entity_poly.type
_entity_poly.pdbx_seq_one_letter_code
_entity_poly.pdbx_strand_id
1 'polypeptide(L)'
;MKPFYLIFLAFLMIFSCTNRKKVPSGILQQEAIKNIMWDLARADQFVSEFVSKDSALDPKQERLRLYGEVFALHKTTKEKFEKSVSFYESRPDLLKIVMDSLNAKGRRAEQESYKPKPILDTPAVVIDSIRPPLKKIHLKSDSLVKPQ
;
A
#
# COMPACT_ATOMS: atom_id res chain seq x y z
N MET A 1 -32.99 47.56 23.42
CA MET A 1 -32.88 46.18 23.94
C MET A 1 -32.71 45.16 22.80
N LYS A 2 -31.78 45.35 21.86
CA LYS A 2 -31.60 44.47 20.69
C LYS A 2 -30.13 44.28 20.19
N PRO A 3 -29.12 45.12 20.52
CA PRO A 3 -27.78 44.93 19.95
C PRO A 3 -27.00 43.79 20.62
N PHE A 4 -27.36 43.41 21.86
CA PHE A 4 -26.69 42.34 22.59
C PHE A 4 -26.87 40.96 21.95
N TYR A 5 -28.04 40.70 21.34
CA TYR A 5 -28.31 39.45 20.62
C TYR A 5 -27.49 39.32 19.33
N LEU A 6 -27.25 40.42 18.62
CA LEU A 6 -26.41 40.42 17.42
C LEU A 6 -24.94 40.15 17.76
N ILE A 7 -24.45 40.68 18.88
CA ILE A 7 -23.08 40.42 19.35
C ILE A 7 -22.93 38.96 19.81
N PHE A 8 -23.92 38.42 20.52
CA PHE A 8 -23.93 37.01 20.95
C PHE A 8 -23.98 36.03 19.75
N LEU A 9 -24.80 36.35 18.73
CA LEU A 9 -24.89 35.56 17.50
C LEU A 9 -23.58 35.61 16.69
N ALA A 10 -22.91 36.77 16.65
CA ALA A 10 -21.60 36.93 16.02
C ALA A 10 -20.51 36.11 16.75
N PHE A 11 -20.61 35.99 18.09
CA PHE A 11 -19.65 35.22 18.89
C PHE A 11 -19.77 33.70 18.70
N LEU A 12 -20.95 33.18 18.32
CA LEU A 12 -21.10 31.75 17.99
C LEU A 12 -20.43 31.35 16.67
N MET A 13 -20.30 32.27 15.71
CA MET A 13 -19.73 31.97 14.39
C MET A 13 -18.20 31.79 14.42
N ILE A 14 -17.52 32.36 15.42
CA ILE A 14 -16.05 32.34 15.49
C ILE A 14 -15.48 30.97 15.91
N PHE A 15 -16.26 30.12 16.58
CA PHE A 15 -15.83 28.78 17.02
C PHE A 15 -15.91 27.69 15.94
N SER A 16 -16.43 28.00 14.74
CA SER A 16 -16.64 27.00 13.69
C SER A 16 -15.35 26.57 12.97
N CYS A 17 -14.26 27.36 13.07
CA CYS A 17 -12.95 26.99 12.55
C CYS A 17 -12.15 26.12 13.54
N THR A 18 -12.68 24.96 13.88
CA THR A 18 -11.88 23.90 14.53
C THR A 18 -10.99 23.22 13.49
N ASN A 19 -9.73 22.98 13.84
CA ASN A 19 -8.69 22.41 12.98
C ASN A 19 -8.98 20.92 12.67
N ARG A 20 -9.93 20.65 11.78
CA ARG A 20 -10.53 19.32 11.55
C ARG A 20 -9.60 18.27 10.91
N LYS A 21 -8.45 18.70 10.40
CA LYS A 21 -7.52 17.83 9.66
C LYS A 21 -6.48 17.12 10.53
N LYS A 22 -6.46 17.38 11.84
CA LYS A 22 -5.46 16.78 12.74
C LYS A 22 -5.81 15.32 13.03
N VAL A 23 -4.97 14.40 12.56
CA VAL A 23 -5.04 12.97 12.90
C VAL A 23 -4.32 12.76 14.24
N PRO A 24 -4.95 12.14 15.25
CA PRO A 24 -4.32 11.88 16.54
C PRO A 24 -3.29 10.74 16.44
N SER A 25 -2.31 10.71 17.35
CA SER A 25 -1.18 9.76 17.33
C SER A 25 -1.57 8.27 17.42
N GLY A 26 -2.75 7.96 17.96
CA GLY A 26 -3.29 6.59 18.04
C GLY A 26 -3.94 6.09 16.75
N ILE A 27 -3.99 6.91 15.70
CA ILE A 27 -4.61 6.60 14.40
C ILE A 27 -3.53 6.63 13.32
N LEU A 28 -3.65 5.74 12.34
CA LEU A 28 -2.76 5.73 11.17
C LEU A 28 -2.88 7.06 10.42
N GLN A 29 -1.74 7.69 10.18
CA GLN A 29 -1.68 8.89 9.37
C GLN A 29 -2.14 8.61 7.94
N GLN A 30 -2.54 9.66 7.22
CA GLN A 30 -3.09 9.54 5.87
C GLN A 30 -2.16 8.77 4.94
N GLU A 31 -0.85 9.03 5.00
CA GLU A 31 0.13 8.31 4.17
C GLU A 31 0.18 6.81 4.46
N ALA A 32 0.25 6.43 5.74
CA ALA A 32 0.28 5.04 6.14
C ALA A 32 -1.00 4.30 5.71
N ILE A 33 -2.18 4.87 5.98
CA ILE A 33 -3.44 4.18 5.65
C ILE A 33 -3.65 4.03 4.14
N LYS A 34 -3.22 5.03 3.34
CA LYS A 34 -3.23 4.95 1.87
C LYS A 34 -2.38 3.76 1.38
N ASN A 35 -1.18 3.59 1.93
CA ASN A 35 -0.29 2.50 1.51
C ASN A 35 -0.80 1.13 1.96
N ILE A 36 -1.29 1.02 3.20
CA ILE A 36 -1.87 -0.23 3.72
C ILE A 36 -3.09 -0.63 2.89
N MET A 37 -4.04 0.28 2.64
CA MET A 37 -5.24 -0.01 1.85
C MET A 37 -4.90 -0.44 0.42
N TRP A 38 -3.89 0.18 -0.20
CA TRP A 38 -3.41 -0.23 -1.52
C TRP A 38 -2.90 -1.68 -1.53
N ASP A 39 -2.15 -2.08 -0.51
CA ASP A 39 -1.57 -3.43 -0.43
C ASP A 39 -2.62 -4.48 -0.09
N LEU A 40 -3.56 -4.16 0.80
CA LEU A 40 -4.71 -5.02 1.08
C LEU A 40 -5.58 -5.23 -0.17
N ALA A 41 -5.86 -4.18 -0.94
CA ALA A 41 -6.63 -4.30 -2.18
C ALA A 41 -5.94 -5.20 -3.20
N ARG A 42 -4.60 -5.11 -3.33
CA ARG A 42 -3.82 -6.01 -4.18
C ARG A 42 -3.85 -7.45 -3.69
N ALA A 43 -3.75 -7.67 -2.37
CA ALA A 43 -3.88 -9.00 -1.79
C ALA A 43 -5.26 -9.62 -2.07
N ASP A 44 -6.33 -8.84 -1.93
CA ASP A 44 -7.69 -9.28 -2.23
C ASP A 44 -7.87 -9.64 -3.71
N GLN A 45 -7.35 -8.80 -4.61
CA GLN A 45 -7.38 -9.09 -6.04
C GLN A 45 -6.59 -10.36 -6.38
N PHE A 46 -5.43 -10.57 -5.76
CA PHE A 46 -4.65 -11.79 -5.95
C PHE A 46 -5.44 -13.04 -5.50
N VAL A 47 -6.06 -13.00 -4.32
CA VAL A 47 -6.89 -14.11 -3.82
C VAL A 47 -8.08 -14.37 -4.74
N SER A 48 -8.74 -13.31 -5.23
CA SER A 48 -9.89 -13.43 -6.11
C SER A 48 -9.50 -14.01 -7.47
N GLU A 49 -8.36 -13.60 -8.03
CA GLU A 49 -7.97 -13.97 -9.39
C GLU A 49 -7.24 -15.30 -9.49
N PHE A 50 -6.40 -15.63 -8.51
CA PHE A 50 -5.51 -16.79 -8.56
C PHE A 50 -5.93 -17.87 -7.57
N VAL A 51 -6.14 -17.50 -6.30
CA VAL A 51 -6.40 -18.50 -5.24
C VAL A 51 -7.79 -19.11 -5.38
N SER A 52 -8.78 -18.31 -5.77
CA SER A 52 -10.17 -18.78 -5.93
C SER A 52 -10.35 -19.76 -7.11
N LYS A 53 -9.36 -19.85 -8.01
CA LYS A 53 -9.34 -20.81 -9.13
C LYS A 53 -8.52 -22.07 -8.80
N ASP A 54 -7.78 -22.06 -7.70
CA ASP A 54 -6.98 -23.19 -7.24
C ASP A 54 -7.77 -24.01 -6.21
N SER A 55 -8.10 -25.25 -6.54
CA SER A 55 -8.87 -26.14 -5.65
C SER A 55 -8.05 -26.65 -4.46
N ALA A 56 -6.72 -26.51 -4.48
CA ALA A 56 -5.85 -26.92 -3.38
C ALA A 56 -5.76 -25.88 -2.25
N LEU A 57 -6.23 -24.65 -2.47
CA LEU A 57 -6.11 -23.55 -1.53
C LEU A 57 -7.49 -23.08 -1.04
N ASP A 58 -7.59 -22.71 0.24
CA ASP A 58 -8.77 -22.01 0.76
C ASP A 58 -8.61 -20.48 0.61
N PRO A 59 -9.45 -19.81 -0.19
CA PRO A 59 -9.37 -18.36 -0.38
C PRO A 59 -9.51 -17.56 0.92
N LYS A 60 -10.28 -18.06 1.90
CA LYS A 60 -10.47 -17.34 3.17
C LYS A 60 -9.20 -17.38 4.01
N GLN A 61 -8.62 -18.57 4.20
CA GLN A 61 -7.38 -18.73 4.93
C GLN A 61 -6.23 -17.95 4.30
N GLU A 62 -6.11 -17.98 2.96
CA GLU A 62 -5.03 -17.28 2.26
C GLU A 62 -5.18 -15.76 2.35
N ARG A 63 -6.40 -15.23 2.26
CA ARG A 63 -6.66 -13.79 2.50
C ARG A 63 -6.20 -13.36 3.88
N LEU A 64 -6.53 -14.13 4.93
CA LEU A 64 -6.11 -13.82 6.29
C LEU A 64 -4.59 -13.84 6.45
N ARG A 65 -3.93 -14.81 5.81
CA ARG A 65 -2.46 -14.93 5.78
C ARG A 65 -1.82 -13.67 5.16
N LEU A 66 -2.27 -13.30 3.96
CA LEU A 66 -1.76 -12.12 3.23
C LEU A 66 -2.04 -10.82 3.98
N TYR A 67 -3.19 -10.68 4.62
CA TYR A 67 -3.51 -9.50 5.43
C TYR A 67 -2.54 -9.37 6.62
N GLY A 68 -2.20 -10.48 7.27
CA GLY A 68 -1.17 -10.52 8.30
C GLY A 68 0.20 -10.04 7.80
N GLU A 69 0.61 -10.48 6.62
CA GLU A 69 1.87 -10.04 6.00
C GLU A 69 1.87 -8.55 5.68
N VAL A 70 0.77 -8.03 5.10
CA VAL A 70 0.62 -6.59 4.82
C VAL A 70 0.74 -5.78 6.11
N PHE A 71 0.07 -6.19 7.19
CA PHE A 71 0.17 -5.48 8.47
C PHE A 71 1.59 -5.53 9.06
N ALA A 72 2.28 -6.66 8.92
CA ALA A 72 3.68 -6.78 9.36
C ALA A 72 4.62 -5.85 8.56
N LEU A 73 4.47 -5.79 7.23
CA LEU A 73 5.24 -4.91 6.35
C LEU A 73 5.07 -3.43 6.72
N HIS A 74 3.85 -3.04 7.08
CA HIS A 74 3.52 -1.67 7.49
C HIS A 74 3.70 -1.40 8.99
N LYS A 75 4.24 -2.36 9.75
CA LYS A 75 4.46 -2.25 11.21
C LYS A 75 3.21 -1.80 11.96
N THR A 76 2.06 -2.38 11.62
CA THR A 76 0.76 -2.09 12.23
C THR A 76 0.08 -3.39 12.68
N THR A 77 -1.03 -3.26 13.41
CA THR A 77 -1.91 -4.38 13.74
C THR A 77 -3.27 -4.20 13.07
N LYS A 78 -4.05 -5.29 13.02
CA LYS A 78 -5.42 -5.29 12.50
C LYS A 78 -6.30 -4.32 13.29
N GLU A 79 -6.22 -4.33 14.62
CA GLU A 79 -7.05 -3.51 15.51
C GLU A 79 -6.73 -2.02 15.32
N LYS A 80 -5.45 -1.67 15.16
CA LYS A 80 -5.03 -0.30 14.88
C LYS A 80 -5.52 0.15 13.50
N PHE A 81 -5.48 -0.72 12.51
CA PHE A 81 -6.02 -0.45 11.19
C PHE A 81 -7.54 -0.23 11.24
N GLU A 82 -8.31 -1.14 11.84
CA GLU A 82 -9.77 -1.03 11.96
C GLU A 82 -10.19 0.25 12.70
N LYS A 83 -9.53 0.56 13.82
CA LYS A 83 -9.74 1.82 14.55
C LYS A 83 -9.46 3.04 13.67
N SER A 84 -8.45 2.95 12.82
CA SER A 84 -8.09 4.03 11.90
C SER A 84 -9.12 4.17 10.79
N VAL A 85 -9.57 3.07 10.19
CA VAL A 85 -10.63 3.07 9.18
C VAL A 85 -11.89 3.74 9.71
N SER A 86 -12.37 3.33 10.89
CA SER A 86 -13.54 3.96 11.54
C SER A 86 -13.36 5.48 11.77
N PHE A 87 -12.15 5.92 12.11
CA PHE A 87 -11.81 7.33 12.23
C PHE A 87 -11.91 8.09 10.88
N TYR A 88 -11.49 7.49 9.77
CA TYR A 88 -11.63 8.11 8.45
C TYR A 88 -13.07 8.05 7.94
N GLU A 89 -13.81 6.97 8.19
CA GLU A 89 -15.22 6.84 7.81
C GLU A 89 -16.10 7.92 8.45
N SER A 90 -15.84 8.28 9.70
CA SER A 90 -16.53 9.39 10.37
C SER A 90 -16.12 10.79 9.88
N ARG A 91 -15.13 10.89 8.99
CA ARG A 91 -14.60 12.15 8.42
C ARG A 91 -14.51 12.09 6.89
N PRO A 92 -15.61 12.36 6.18
CA PRO A 92 -15.68 12.22 4.73
C PRO A 92 -14.67 13.12 3.99
N ASP A 93 -14.30 14.26 4.56
CA ASP A 93 -13.27 15.17 4.03
C ASP A 93 -11.88 14.50 3.97
N LEU A 94 -11.51 13.75 5.02
CA LEU A 94 -10.24 13.03 5.07
C LEU A 94 -10.29 11.73 4.26
N LEU A 95 -11.40 11.00 4.34
CA LEU A 95 -11.59 9.77 3.57
C LEU A 95 -11.52 10.04 2.07
N LYS A 96 -12.11 11.14 1.61
CA LYS A 96 -12.02 11.57 0.21
C LYS A 96 -10.56 11.69 -0.26
N ILE A 97 -9.69 12.28 0.55
CA ILE A 97 -8.26 12.44 0.21
C ILE A 97 -7.58 11.07 0.07
N VAL A 98 -7.89 10.13 0.97
CA VAL A 98 -7.37 8.76 0.90
C VAL A 98 -7.84 8.06 -0.37
N MET A 99 -9.14 8.09 -0.66
CA MET A 99 -9.74 7.44 -1.83
C MET A 99 -9.27 8.07 -3.14
N ASP A 100 -9.22 9.40 -3.24
CA ASP A 100 -8.70 10.10 -4.41
C ASP A 100 -7.24 9.71 -4.69
N SER A 101 -6.45 9.54 -3.63
CA SER A 101 -5.06 9.07 -3.75
C SER A 101 -4.96 7.61 -4.19
N LEU A 102 -5.84 6.73 -3.72
CA LEU A 102 -5.88 5.33 -4.16
C LEU A 102 -6.26 5.24 -5.64
N ASN A 103 -7.28 5.99 -6.06
CA ASN A 103 -7.69 6.06 -7.47
C ASN A 103 -6.56 6.60 -8.36
N ALA A 104 -5.85 7.64 -7.90
CA ALA A 104 -4.70 8.16 -8.63
C ALA A 104 -3.56 7.13 -8.73
N LYS A 105 -3.32 6.35 -7.67
CA LYS A 105 -2.32 5.26 -7.67
C LYS A 105 -2.72 4.13 -8.62
N GLY A 106 -4.00 3.74 -8.64
CA GLY A 106 -4.58 2.79 -9.58
C GLY A 106 -4.33 3.18 -11.04
N ARG A 107 -4.74 4.40 -11.43
CA ARG A 107 -4.52 4.90 -12.79
C ARG A 107 -3.05 4.92 -13.19
N ARG A 108 -2.13 5.25 -12.28
CA ARG A 108 -0.69 5.22 -12.55
C ARG A 108 -0.19 3.81 -12.80
N ALA A 109 -0.60 2.84 -11.97
CA ALA A 109 -0.21 1.44 -12.13
C ALA A 109 -0.72 0.85 -13.46
N GLU A 110 -1.93 1.21 -13.88
CA GLU A 110 -2.47 0.84 -15.20
C GLU A 110 -1.67 1.46 -16.35
N GLN A 111 -1.39 2.77 -16.27
CA GLN A 111 -0.58 3.46 -17.27
C GLN A 111 0.83 2.87 -17.38
N GLU A 112 1.46 2.54 -16.25
CA GLU A 112 2.76 1.88 -16.21
C GLU A 112 2.73 0.50 -16.86
N SER A 113 1.62 -0.24 -16.73
CA SER A 113 1.44 -1.54 -17.37
C SER A 113 1.25 -1.43 -18.89
N TYR A 114 0.69 -0.32 -19.38
CA TYR A 114 0.47 -0.06 -20.81
C TYR A 114 1.66 0.60 -21.53
N LYS A 115 2.58 1.25 -20.79
CA LYS A 115 3.76 1.85 -21.41
C LYS A 115 4.55 0.77 -22.16
N PRO A 116 4.79 0.94 -23.47
CA PRO A 116 5.64 0.00 -24.19
C PRO A 116 6.99 -0.03 -23.47
N LYS A 117 7.44 -1.23 -23.09
CA LYS A 117 8.80 -1.41 -22.58
C LYS A 117 9.73 -0.74 -23.61
N PRO A 118 10.63 0.17 -23.21
CA PRO A 118 11.54 0.80 -24.16
C PRO A 118 12.18 -0.33 -24.95
N ILE A 119 11.95 -0.32 -26.26
CA ILE A 119 12.57 -1.28 -27.16
C ILE A 119 14.06 -1.11 -26.93
N LEU A 120 14.76 -2.20 -26.64
CA LEU A 120 16.20 -2.23 -26.40
C LEU A 120 16.95 -2.02 -27.72
N ASP A 121 16.56 -1.02 -28.51
CA ASP A 121 17.20 -0.62 -29.76
C ASP A 121 18.17 0.55 -29.54
N THR A 122 18.35 1.01 -28.30
CA THR A 122 19.59 1.71 -27.96
C THR A 122 20.69 0.68 -28.15
N PRO A 123 21.60 0.83 -29.14
CA PRO A 123 22.76 -0.04 -29.21
C PRO A 123 23.38 0.01 -27.83
N ALA A 124 23.63 -1.17 -27.25
CA ALA A 124 24.28 -1.28 -25.96
C ALA A 124 25.42 -0.26 -25.95
N VAL A 125 25.30 0.78 -25.13
CA VAL A 125 26.48 1.56 -24.77
C VAL A 125 27.32 0.54 -24.05
N VAL A 126 28.24 -0.06 -24.80
CA VAL A 126 29.29 -0.91 -24.28
C VAL A 126 30.13 0.02 -23.41
N ILE A 127 29.73 0.17 -22.15
CA ILE A 127 30.63 0.66 -21.12
C ILE A 127 31.59 -0.50 -20.92
N ASP A 128 32.68 -0.49 -21.69
CA ASP A 128 33.75 -1.49 -21.68
C ASP A 128 34.62 -1.38 -20.41
N SER A 129 34.01 -1.05 -19.28
CA SER A 129 34.70 -0.88 -18.02
C SER A 129 33.81 -1.38 -16.90
N ILE A 130 34.40 -2.20 -16.03
CA ILE A 130 33.79 -2.88 -14.88
C ILE A 130 33.17 -4.25 -15.23
N ARG A 131 33.97 -5.15 -15.81
CA ARG A 131 33.85 -6.58 -15.52
C ARG A 131 34.92 -6.95 -14.47
N PRO A 132 34.60 -7.11 -13.17
CA PRO A 132 35.54 -7.75 -12.27
C PRO A 132 35.74 -9.21 -12.74
N PRO A 133 36.98 -9.74 -12.73
CA PRO A 133 37.25 -11.08 -13.25
C PRO A 133 36.48 -12.12 -12.44
N LEU A 134 35.63 -12.89 -13.14
CA LEU A 134 34.93 -14.03 -12.56
C LEU A 134 35.96 -15.07 -12.12
N LYS A 135 36.15 -15.19 -10.80
CA LYS A 135 36.87 -16.31 -10.19
C LYS A 135 36.10 -17.60 -10.55
N LYS A 136 36.69 -18.41 -11.43
CA LYS A 136 36.14 -19.73 -11.79
C LYS A 136 36.04 -20.58 -10.52
N ILE A 137 34.82 -20.84 -10.07
CA ILE A 137 34.55 -21.85 -9.03
C ILE A 137 34.66 -23.20 -9.74
N HIS A 138 35.68 -23.98 -9.40
CA HIS A 138 35.87 -25.33 -9.91
C HIS A 138 34.85 -26.24 -9.21
N LEU A 139 33.74 -26.53 -9.90
CA LEU A 139 32.76 -27.49 -9.43
C LEU A 139 33.33 -28.89 -9.71
N LYS A 140 33.91 -29.52 -8.68
CA LYS A 140 34.37 -30.91 -8.75
C LYS A 140 33.15 -31.82 -8.75
N SER A 141 32.71 -32.23 -9.94
CA SER A 141 31.82 -33.37 -10.12
C SER A 141 32.64 -34.63 -9.91
N ASP A 142 32.55 -35.25 -8.74
CA ASP A 142 32.95 -36.65 -8.53
C ASP A 142 32.49 -37.11 -7.15
N SER A 143 31.34 -37.79 -7.10
CA SER A 143 31.13 -39.00 -6.27
C SER A 143 29.74 -39.59 -6.56
N LEU A 144 29.62 -40.27 -7.70
CA LEU A 144 28.82 -41.49 -7.77
C LEU A 144 29.64 -42.59 -7.09
N VAL A 145 29.29 -42.96 -5.85
CA VAL A 145 29.72 -44.22 -5.24
C VAL A 145 28.56 -44.80 -4.44
N LYS A 146 27.94 -45.85 -4.99
CA LYS A 146 27.44 -47.05 -4.27
C LYS A 146 28.53 -48.11 -4.51
N PRO A 147 28.89 -49.08 -3.63
CA PRO A 147 28.07 -49.87 -2.69
C PRO A 147 28.71 -50.08 -1.29
N GLN A 148 28.02 -50.65 -0.29
CA GLN A 148 27.72 -52.08 -0.03
C GLN A 148 26.33 -52.23 0.57
#